data_AF-A0AAV2JGV5-F1
#
_entry.id   AF-A0AAV2JGV5-F1
#
_cell.length_a   1.000
_cell.length_b   1.000
_cell.length_c   1.000
_cell.angle_alpha   90.00
_cell.angle_beta   90.00
_cell.angle_gamma   90.00
#
_symmetry.space_group_name_H-M   'P 1'
#
loop_
_entity.id
_entity.type
_entity.pdbx_description
1 polymer ?
#
loop_
_entity_poly.entity_id
_entity_poly.type
_entity_poly.pdbx_seq_one_letter_code
_entity_poly.pdbx_strand_id
1 'polypeptide(L)'
;MKPAAVAPAKRIPKGPRTKQPSRANQPPQTQDLDMMQCIAFATADQYHLPTLGHDLIGNGFQEIDLPRDASNVLVISTDLAAKPDDSAHVFFFREGSVVFWNVEDKTLKRVLRILERHEVQPYEVALVHWENEEINYTVGEGNTKLERGNFILKEQMEPQEAVLEKFAFSNALCLSVKLAIWEVALDNFVDSIQSIPETLKSGKRVKLSSAEVMQKIGELFTLRHCINLRSDLLMTPDFYWDRENLEKLYDKTCQFLSINRRVNVVNEKLEHCSQLTDLMRSHLSEKHSLRLEWMIVILITIEVMFELVRMVF
;
A
#
# COMPACT_ATOMS: atom_id res chain seq x y z
N MET A 1 -38.76 -23.24 -14.59
CA MET A 1 -38.18 -22.42 -13.51
C MET A 1 -36.69 -22.25 -13.81
N LYS A 2 -36.21 -21.01 -14.01
CA LYS A 2 -34.78 -20.72 -14.19
C LYS A 2 -34.07 -20.87 -12.83
N PRO A 3 -32.89 -21.51 -12.75
CA PRO A 3 -32.14 -21.55 -11.49
C PRO A 3 -31.57 -20.16 -11.19
N ALA A 4 -31.79 -19.71 -9.95
CA ALA A 4 -31.30 -18.43 -9.44
C ALA A 4 -29.78 -18.43 -9.34
N ALA A 5 -29.16 -17.33 -9.77
CA ALA A 5 -27.73 -17.09 -9.63
C ALA A 5 -27.37 -16.98 -8.13
N VAL A 6 -26.48 -17.86 -7.68
CA VAL A 6 -25.90 -17.80 -6.34
C VAL A 6 -24.97 -16.58 -6.29
N ALA A 7 -25.32 -15.59 -5.49
CA ALA A 7 -24.46 -14.43 -5.23
C ALA A 7 -23.13 -14.89 -4.60
N PRO A 8 -21.98 -14.27 -4.95
CA PRO A 8 -20.71 -14.66 -4.38
C PRO A 8 -20.72 -14.38 -2.88
N ALA A 9 -20.40 -15.40 -2.09
CA ALA A 9 -20.25 -15.28 -0.64
C ALA A 9 -19.19 -14.20 -0.33
N LYS A 10 -19.59 -13.15 0.39
CA LYS A 10 -18.65 -12.17 0.94
C LYS A 10 -17.68 -12.90 1.87
N ARG A 11 -16.43 -13.10 1.40
CA ARG A 11 -15.37 -13.70 2.21
C ARG A 11 -15.14 -12.82 3.44
N ILE A 12 -15.01 -13.46 4.59
CA ILE A 12 -14.61 -12.82 5.85
C ILE A 12 -13.22 -12.21 5.63
N PRO A 13 -12.97 -10.94 6.01
CA PRO A 13 -11.64 -10.34 5.90
C PRO A 13 -10.62 -11.22 6.63
N LYS A 14 -9.50 -11.53 5.96
CA LYS A 14 -8.32 -12.03 6.66
C LYS A 14 -7.91 -10.97 7.70
N GLY A 15 -7.40 -11.39 8.85
CA GLY A 15 -6.95 -10.47 9.91
C GLY A 15 -5.99 -9.41 9.35
N PRO A 16 -5.94 -8.22 9.98
CA PRO A 16 -5.14 -7.11 9.50
C PRO A 16 -3.66 -7.49 9.35
N ARG A 17 -3.03 -7.13 8.23
CA ARG A 17 -1.69 -7.61 7.85
C ARG A 17 -0.59 -6.92 8.65
N THR A 18 -0.85 -5.69 9.07
CA THR A 18 -0.01 -4.89 9.97
C THR A 18 0.06 -5.50 11.37
N LYS A 19 -1.03 -6.09 11.87
CA LYS A 19 -1.07 -6.69 13.22
C LYS A 19 -0.34 -8.03 13.21
N GLN A 20 0.95 -8.01 13.59
CA GLN A 20 1.74 -9.22 13.76
C GLN A 20 1.01 -10.24 14.66
N PRO A 21 1.07 -11.55 14.35
CA PRO A 21 0.48 -12.62 15.18
C PRO A 21 0.98 -12.63 16.62
N SER A 22 2.21 -12.14 16.85
CA SER A 22 2.83 -11.99 18.18
C SER A 22 2.09 -11.00 19.08
N ARG A 23 1.41 -9.99 18.52
CA ARG A 23 0.57 -9.04 19.28
C ARG A 23 -0.81 -9.60 19.63
N ALA A 24 -1.36 -10.46 18.79
CA ALA A 24 -2.66 -11.09 19.04
C ALA A 24 -2.64 -12.09 20.21
N ASN A 25 -1.45 -12.59 20.58
CA ASN A 25 -1.24 -13.57 21.64
C ASN A 25 -0.64 -12.98 22.93
N GLN A 26 -0.44 -11.66 23.03
CA GLN A 26 -0.01 -11.05 24.28
C GLN A 26 -1.21 -10.80 25.19
N PRO A 27 -1.18 -11.23 26.47
CA PRO A 27 -2.21 -10.84 27.41
C PRO A 27 -2.26 -9.30 27.49
N PRO A 28 -3.43 -8.68 27.67
CA PRO A 28 -3.51 -7.24 27.88
C PRO A 28 -2.63 -6.89 29.07
N GLN A 29 -1.53 -6.17 28.82
CA GLN A 29 -0.60 -5.84 29.88
C GLN A 29 -1.23 -4.71 30.67
N THR A 30 -1.39 -4.90 31.98
CA THR A 30 -1.85 -3.89 32.93
C THR A 30 -0.95 -2.62 32.95
N GLN A 31 0.15 -2.60 32.18
CA GLN A 31 1.04 -1.48 31.90
C GLN A 31 0.61 -0.59 30.71
N ASP A 32 -0.42 -0.96 29.93
CA ASP A 32 -0.90 -0.17 28.78
C ASP A 32 -1.55 1.18 29.18
N LEU A 33 -2.00 1.32 30.43
CA LEU A 33 -2.75 2.51 30.89
C LEU A 33 -1.94 3.80 30.82
N ASP A 34 -0.62 3.75 30.95
CA ASP A 34 0.26 4.94 30.94
C ASP A 34 0.97 5.14 29.59
N MET A 35 0.87 4.20 28.65
CA MET A 35 1.53 4.33 27.34
C MET A 35 0.78 5.25 26.36
N MET A 36 1.51 6.12 25.69
CA MET A 36 1.00 6.95 24.60
C MET A 36 0.90 6.13 23.31
N GLN A 37 0.14 6.65 22.34
CA GLN A 37 -0.12 5.96 21.09
C GLN A 37 0.46 6.71 19.89
N CYS A 38 1.12 5.93 19.02
CA CYS A 38 1.51 6.32 17.68
C CYS A 38 0.67 5.51 16.68
N ILE A 39 -0.10 6.18 15.83
CA ILE A 39 -1.04 5.53 14.90
C ILE A 39 -0.79 6.01 13.48
N ALA A 40 -0.57 5.09 12.55
CA ALA A 40 -0.38 5.37 11.14
C ALA A 40 -1.54 4.87 10.28
N PHE A 41 -1.87 5.65 9.25
CA PHE A 41 -2.86 5.31 8.22
C PHE A 41 -2.30 5.62 6.83
N ALA A 42 -2.67 4.80 5.84
CA ALA A 42 -2.54 5.13 4.43
C ALA A 42 -3.95 5.42 3.89
N THR A 43 -4.26 6.67 3.56
CA THR A 43 -5.63 7.06 3.20
C THR A 43 -5.81 7.31 1.70
N ALA A 44 -4.74 7.57 0.96
CA ALA A 44 -4.80 7.83 -0.49
C ALA A 44 -3.51 7.45 -1.21
N ASP A 45 -3.46 7.56 -2.54
CA ASP A 45 -2.21 7.42 -3.28
C ASP A 45 -1.22 8.53 -2.99
N GLN A 46 -1.70 9.78 -2.91
CA GLN A 46 -0.90 10.96 -2.61
C GLN A 46 -1.71 12.04 -1.88
N TYR A 47 -1.01 12.96 -1.22
CA TYR A 47 -1.59 14.19 -0.67
C TYR A 47 -1.07 15.42 -1.39
N HIS A 48 -1.92 16.44 -1.50
CA HIS A 48 -1.51 17.77 -1.91
C HIS A 48 -1.08 18.60 -0.68
N LEU A 49 0.16 18.40 -0.22
CA LEU A 49 0.68 18.98 1.03
C LEU A 49 0.55 20.52 1.15
N PRO A 50 0.82 21.34 0.11
CA PRO A 50 0.75 22.80 0.26
C PRO A 50 -0.65 23.31 0.60
N THR A 51 -1.69 22.73 -0.02
CA THR A 51 -3.08 23.11 0.29
C THR A 51 -3.54 22.55 1.62
N LEU A 52 -3.05 21.35 1.98
CA LEU A 52 -3.35 20.70 3.25
C LEU A 52 -2.76 21.52 4.41
N GLY A 53 -1.50 21.95 4.32
CA GLY A 53 -0.85 22.81 5.32
C GLY A 53 -1.63 24.10 5.53
N HIS A 54 -2.03 24.78 4.46
CA HIS A 54 -2.84 25.99 4.56
C HIS A 54 -4.19 25.75 5.27
N ASP A 55 -4.93 24.68 4.95
CA ASP A 55 -6.21 24.38 5.61
C ASP A 55 -6.00 23.98 7.08
N LEU A 56 -4.95 23.21 7.40
CA LEU A 56 -4.61 22.85 8.78
C LEU A 56 -4.26 24.08 9.62
N ILE A 57 -3.43 24.99 9.12
CA ILE A 57 -3.10 26.25 9.80
C ILE A 57 -4.38 27.09 10.00
N GLY A 58 -5.23 27.20 8.98
CA GLY A 58 -6.53 27.87 9.07
C GLY A 58 -7.48 27.25 10.12
N ASN A 59 -7.29 25.97 10.43
CA ASN A 59 -8.01 25.26 11.49
C ASN A 59 -7.32 25.31 12.86
N GLY A 60 -6.23 26.08 13.02
CA GLY A 60 -5.56 26.32 14.30
C GLY A 60 -4.46 25.32 14.66
N PHE A 61 -3.97 24.52 13.69
CA PHE A 61 -2.77 23.72 13.86
C PHE A 61 -1.50 24.55 13.60
N GLN A 62 -0.39 24.19 14.23
CA GLN A 62 0.89 24.87 14.02
C GLN A 62 1.80 24.01 13.16
N GLU A 63 2.35 24.57 12.08
CA GLU A 63 3.32 23.88 11.24
C GLU A 63 4.71 23.90 11.90
N ILE A 64 5.43 22.79 11.82
CA ILE A 64 6.81 22.66 12.28
C ILE A 64 7.72 22.52 11.06
N ASP A 65 8.69 23.42 10.95
CA ASP A 65 9.69 23.38 9.89
C ASP A 65 10.63 22.18 10.05
N LEU A 66 10.69 21.33 9.02
CA LEU A 66 11.69 20.28 8.89
C LEU A 66 12.89 20.75 8.05
N PRO A 67 14.05 20.07 8.17
CA PRO A 67 15.17 20.23 7.25
C PRO A 67 14.75 20.11 5.77
N ARG A 68 15.40 20.87 4.89
CA ARG A 68 15.01 21.00 3.46
C ARG A 68 15.02 19.69 2.68
N ASP A 69 15.85 18.74 3.10
CA ASP A 69 15.97 17.39 2.57
C ASP A 69 14.77 16.49 2.94
N ALA A 70 13.92 16.89 3.89
CA ALA A 70 12.65 16.22 4.24
C ALA A 70 11.42 16.87 3.55
N SER A 71 11.56 17.30 2.29
CA SER A 71 10.54 18.09 1.57
C SER A 71 9.24 17.35 1.22
N ASN A 72 9.19 16.03 1.35
CA ASN A 72 8.00 15.22 1.08
C ASN A 72 7.10 15.02 2.31
N VAL A 73 7.37 15.73 3.41
CA VAL A 73 6.61 15.60 4.66
C VAL A 73 6.20 16.97 5.19
N LEU A 74 4.94 17.06 5.62
CA LEU A 74 4.40 18.17 6.38
C LEU A 74 4.22 17.72 7.83
N VAL A 75 4.69 18.53 8.79
CA VAL A 75 4.53 18.23 10.22
C VAL A 75 3.73 19.33 10.87
N ILE A 76 2.74 18.94 11.66
CA ILE A 76 1.99 19.87 12.51
C ILE A 76 2.04 19.44 13.96
N SER A 77 1.93 20.42 14.86
CA SER A 77 1.66 20.23 16.28
C SER A 77 0.29 20.78 16.68
N THR A 78 -0.19 20.29 17.82
CA THR A 78 -1.42 20.73 18.47
C THR A 78 -1.27 20.63 19.99
N ASP A 79 -1.92 21.53 20.72
CA ASP A 79 -1.96 21.46 22.20
C ASP A 79 -2.94 20.38 22.70
N LEU A 80 -3.67 19.73 21.79
CA LEU A 80 -4.69 18.72 22.08
C LEU A 80 -4.08 17.31 22.17
N ALA A 81 -3.17 17.13 23.13
CA ALA A 81 -2.53 15.86 23.41
C ALA A 81 -3.45 14.88 24.18
N ALA A 82 -3.35 13.59 23.89
CA ALA A 82 -4.12 12.56 24.57
C ALA A 82 -3.61 12.29 26.00
N LYS A 83 -2.30 12.44 26.21
CA LYS A 83 -1.61 12.29 27.50
C LYS A 83 -0.65 13.46 27.76
N PRO A 84 -0.38 13.82 29.02
CA PRO A 84 0.43 15.00 29.36
C PRO A 84 1.94 14.82 29.14
N ASP A 85 2.41 13.58 29.04
CA ASP A 85 3.84 13.24 29.05
C ASP A 85 4.60 13.62 27.76
N ASP A 86 3.89 13.91 26.67
CA ASP A 86 4.48 14.29 25.39
C ASP A 86 3.55 15.21 24.60
N SER A 87 4.09 15.94 23.62
CA SER A 87 3.33 16.82 22.75
C SER A 87 2.76 16.08 21.53
N ALA A 88 1.58 16.53 21.09
CA ALA A 88 0.87 15.94 19.98
C ALA A 88 1.42 16.41 18.64
N HIS A 89 1.79 15.44 17.79
CA HIS A 89 2.36 15.68 16.47
C HIS A 89 1.63 14.88 15.40
N VAL A 90 1.53 15.43 14.20
CA VAL A 90 1.00 14.72 13.03
C VAL A 90 1.95 14.90 11.85
N PHE A 91 2.36 13.78 11.26
CA PHE A 91 3.21 13.73 10.09
C PHE A 91 2.38 13.34 8.88
N PHE A 92 2.34 14.18 7.85
CA PHE A 92 1.70 13.88 6.57
C PHE A 92 2.76 13.66 5.51
N PHE A 93 2.82 12.44 5.00
CA PHE A 93 3.71 12.05 3.92
C PHE A 93 3.00 12.27 2.59
N ARG A 94 3.67 12.94 1.64
CA ARG A 94 3.17 13.21 0.29
C ARG A 94 2.66 11.94 -0.40
N GLU A 95 3.26 10.81 -0.03
CA GLU A 95 2.96 9.44 -0.43
C GLU A 95 1.57 8.93 -0.04
N GLY A 96 0.75 9.76 0.63
CA GLY A 96 -0.63 9.44 0.98
C GLY A 96 -0.78 8.69 2.29
N SER A 97 0.13 8.92 3.24
CA SER A 97 0.11 8.32 4.58
C SER A 97 0.23 9.39 5.66
N VAL A 98 -0.45 9.18 6.78
CA VAL A 98 -0.45 10.09 7.94
C VAL A 98 -0.12 9.33 9.22
N VAL A 99 0.69 9.91 10.10
CA VAL A 99 1.09 9.33 11.38
C VAL A 99 0.78 10.31 12.51
N PHE A 100 0.02 9.85 13.50
CA PHE A 100 -0.42 10.61 14.67
C PHE A 100 0.38 10.17 15.89
N TRP A 101 0.94 11.12 16.63
CA TRP A 101 1.63 10.89 17.91
C TRP A 101 0.87 11.60 19.02
N ASN A 102 0.40 10.84 20.01
CA ASN A 102 -0.27 11.34 21.21
C ASN A 102 -1.42 12.34 20.93
N VAL A 103 -2.19 12.11 19.87
CA VAL A 103 -3.31 12.98 19.47
C VAL A 103 -4.63 12.45 20.04
N GLU A 104 -5.48 13.30 20.62
CA GLU A 104 -6.82 12.89 21.08
C GLU A 104 -7.67 12.37 19.91
N ASP A 105 -8.47 11.31 20.14
CA ASP A 105 -9.36 10.69 19.13
C ASP A 105 -10.26 11.68 18.38
N LYS A 106 -10.78 12.70 19.07
CA LYS A 106 -11.62 13.74 18.43
C LYS A 106 -10.81 14.57 17.45
N THR A 107 -9.59 14.92 17.82
CA THR A 107 -8.66 15.69 16.99
C THR A 107 -8.17 14.85 15.82
N LEU A 108 -7.84 13.57 16.04
CA LEU A 108 -7.50 12.62 14.98
C LEU A 108 -8.60 12.55 13.92
N LYS A 109 -9.86 12.33 14.33
CA LYS A 109 -11.02 12.29 13.40
C LYS A 109 -11.23 13.61 12.66
N ARG A 110 -11.02 14.76 13.34
CA ARG A 110 -11.09 16.07 12.71
C ARG A 110 -10.00 16.25 11.65
N VAL A 111 -8.77 15.84 11.94
CA VAL A 111 -7.66 15.90 10.99
C VAL A 111 -7.91 15.02 9.78
N LEU A 112 -8.37 13.78 9.97
CA LEU A 112 -8.72 12.89 8.85
C LEU A 112 -9.81 13.51 7.95
N ARG A 113 -10.81 14.17 8.53
CA ARG A 113 -11.86 14.85 7.76
C ARG A 113 -11.35 16.06 6.96
N ILE A 114 -10.36 16.78 7.46
CA ILE A 114 -9.69 17.85 6.72
C ILE A 114 -8.90 17.22 5.56
N LEU A 115 -8.14 16.16 5.86
CA LEU A 115 -7.28 15.45 4.92
C LEU A 115 -8.04 14.94 3.68
N GLU A 116 -9.26 14.42 3.83
CA GLU A 116 -10.12 13.93 2.74
C GLU A 116 -10.20 14.88 1.52
N ARG A 117 -10.12 16.19 1.73
CA ARG A 117 -10.22 17.20 0.65
C ARG A 117 -8.92 17.37 -0.14
N HIS A 118 -7.83 16.83 0.36
CA HIS A 118 -6.47 16.98 -0.18
C HIS A 118 -5.89 15.65 -0.66
N GLU A 119 -6.71 14.60 -0.67
CA GLU A 119 -6.36 13.26 -1.14
C GLU A 119 -6.46 13.14 -2.65
N VAL A 120 -5.45 12.50 -3.25
CA VAL A 120 -5.43 12.11 -4.65
C VAL A 120 -5.56 10.60 -4.71
N GLN A 121 -6.64 10.12 -5.34
CA GLN A 121 -7.05 8.71 -5.37
C GLN A 121 -7.20 8.12 -3.95
N PRO A 122 -8.25 8.51 -3.21
CA PRO A 122 -8.50 8.04 -1.86
C PRO A 122 -8.83 6.54 -1.83
N TYR A 123 -8.46 5.88 -0.74
CA TYR A 123 -8.74 4.48 -0.49
C TYR A 123 -10.06 4.30 0.26
N GLU A 124 -10.60 3.08 0.25
CA GLU A 124 -11.83 2.75 0.97
C GLU A 124 -11.63 2.90 2.49
N VAL A 125 -12.46 3.68 3.16
CA VAL A 125 -12.39 3.97 4.60
C VAL A 125 -12.28 2.71 5.46
N ALA A 126 -13.03 1.65 5.12
CA ALA A 126 -12.95 0.37 5.83
C ALA A 126 -11.57 -0.27 5.71
N LEU A 127 -10.94 -0.21 4.53
CA LEU A 127 -9.59 -0.73 4.30
C LEU A 127 -8.54 0.10 5.05
N VAL A 128 -8.66 1.42 5.02
CA VAL A 128 -7.77 2.36 5.73
C VAL A 128 -7.72 2.05 7.23
N HIS A 129 -8.89 1.89 7.86
CA HIS A 129 -8.95 1.55 9.29
C HIS A 129 -8.53 0.12 9.59
N TRP A 130 -8.75 -0.83 8.67
CA TRP A 130 -8.38 -2.22 8.86
C TRP A 130 -6.86 -2.41 8.82
N GLU A 131 -6.18 -1.77 7.87
CA GLU A 131 -4.73 -1.92 7.64
C GLU A 131 -3.91 -0.80 8.30
N ASN A 132 -4.39 -0.24 9.43
CA ASN A 132 -3.66 0.74 10.21
C ASN A 132 -2.50 0.09 11.01
N GLU A 133 -1.54 0.90 11.44
CA GLU A 133 -0.45 0.46 12.31
C GLU A 133 -0.49 1.26 13.61
N GLU A 134 -0.52 0.58 14.75
CA GLU A 134 -0.58 1.21 16.08
C GLU A 134 0.62 0.76 16.90
N ILE A 135 1.43 1.67 17.42
CA ILE A 135 2.56 1.36 18.30
C ILE A 135 2.44 2.18 19.58
N ASN A 136 2.52 1.49 20.72
CA ASN A 136 2.56 2.14 22.02
C ASN A 136 3.96 2.70 22.25
N TYR A 137 4.02 3.81 22.96
CA TYR A 137 5.30 4.41 23.34
C TYR A 137 5.25 5.08 24.69
N THR A 138 6.44 5.25 25.28
CA THR A 138 6.64 6.00 26.52
C THR A 138 7.83 6.92 26.37
N VAL A 139 7.92 7.86 27.30
CA VAL A 139 9.10 8.69 27.50
C VAL A 139 9.88 8.08 28.67
N GLY A 140 11.21 7.99 28.57
CA GLY A 140 12.01 7.37 29.62
C GLY A 140 13.50 7.69 29.55
N GLU A 141 14.25 7.06 30.46
CA GLU A 141 15.69 7.26 30.60
C GLU A 141 16.48 6.58 29.46
N GLY A 142 17.55 7.26 29.02
CA GLY A 142 18.47 6.77 28.00
C GLY A 142 18.19 7.30 26.60
N ASN A 143 18.78 6.64 25.59
CA ASN A 143 18.60 7.03 24.19
C ASN A 143 17.31 6.43 23.64
N THR A 144 16.71 7.16 22.70
CA THR A 144 15.53 6.69 21.99
C THR A 144 15.78 5.37 21.30
N LYS A 145 14.81 4.45 21.41
CA LYS A 145 14.93 3.09 20.89
C LYS A 145 13.57 2.42 20.68
N LEU A 146 13.58 1.38 19.86
CA LEU A 146 12.51 0.39 19.77
C LEU A 146 12.88 -0.82 20.63
N GLU A 147 12.05 -1.12 21.63
CA GLU A 147 12.28 -2.23 22.56
C GLU A 147 10.99 -3.00 22.79
N ARG A 148 11.04 -4.32 22.57
CA ARG A 148 9.89 -5.25 22.76
C ARG A 148 8.60 -4.82 22.03
N GLY A 149 8.73 -4.09 20.93
CA GLY A 149 7.59 -3.65 20.12
C GLY A 149 6.95 -2.32 20.54
N ASN A 150 7.56 -1.61 21.48
CA ASN A 150 7.17 -0.26 21.89
C ASN A 150 8.30 0.73 21.60
N PHE A 151 7.95 1.97 21.26
CA PHE A 151 8.95 3.04 21.18
C PHE A 151 9.22 3.60 22.58
N ILE A 152 10.47 3.92 22.84
CA ILE A 152 10.90 4.61 24.06
C ILE A 152 11.60 5.87 23.59
N LEU A 153 11.02 7.04 23.87
CA LEU A 153 11.59 8.34 23.56
C LEU A 153 12.41 8.85 24.75
N LYS A 154 13.49 9.57 24.48
CA LYS A 154 14.31 10.22 25.51
C LYS A 154 13.55 11.35 26.20
N GLU A 155 13.57 11.37 27.53
CA GLU A 155 12.85 12.36 28.36
C GLU A 155 13.34 13.80 28.25
N GLN A 156 14.65 14.00 28.17
CA GLN A 156 15.27 15.33 28.11
C GLN A 156 15.88 15.54 26.72
N MET A 157 15.03 15.89 25.78
CA MET A 157 15.40 16.08 24.37
C MET A 157 15.01 17.47 23.89
N GLU A 158 15.87 18.07 23.07
CA GLU A 158 15.54 19.32 22.40
C GLU A 158 14.33 19.10 21.47
N PRO A 159 13.34 20.02 21.44
CA PRO A 159 12.10 19.81 20.69
C PRO A 159 12.31 19.41 19.23
N GLN A 160 13.31 20.00 18.58
CA GLN A 160 13.65 19.69 17.19
C GLN A 160 14.19 18.26 17.03
N GLU A 161 15.05 17.81 17.94
CA GLU A 161 15.58 16.43 17.92
C GLU A 161 14.45 15.42 18.13
N ALA A 162 13.50 15.72 19.05
CA ALA A 162 12.35 14.86 19.32
C ALA A 162 11.44 14.71 18.08
N VAL A 163 11.23 15.78 17.33
CA VAL A 163 10.48 15.74 16.06
C VAL A 163 11.21 14.88 15.03
N LEU A 164 12.54 14.98 14.92
CA LEU A 164 13.33 14.20 13.97
C LEU A 164 13.38 12.69 14.31
N GLU A 165 13.41 12.33 15.59
CA GLU A 165 13.30 10.93 15.99
C GLU A 165 11.90 10.36 15.74
N LYS A 166 10.85 11.12 16.08
CA LYS A 166 9.46 10.76 15.71
C LYS A 166 9.30 10.65 14.20
N PHE A 167 9.95 11.51 13.42
CA PHE A 167 9.98 11.42 11.96
C PHE A 167 10.59 10.10 11.50
N ALA A 168 11.72 9.67 12.07
CA ALA A 168 12.38 8.42 11.69
C ALA A 168 11.47 7.20 11.89
N PHE A 169 10.79 7.12 13.03
CA PHE A 169 9.77 6.10 13.29
C PHE A 169 8.57 6.21 12.35
N SER A 170 8.07 7.43 12.13
CA SER A 170 6.90 7.71 11.27
C SER A 170 7.15 7.33 9.82
N ASN A 171 8.37 7.53 9.33
CA ASN A 171 8.76 7.18 7.97
C ASN A 171 8.69 5.65 7.75
N ALA A 172 9.20 4.87 8.70
CA ALA A 172 9.08 3.40 8.65
C ALA A 172 7.62 2.92 8.79
N LEU A 173 6.80 3.59 9.61
CA LEU A 173 5.37 3.29 9.76
C LEU A 173 4.59 3.59 8.47
N CYS A 174 4.86 4.73 7.83
CA CYS A 174 4.29 5.12 6.55
C CYS A 174 4.50 4.02 5.49
N LEU A 175 5.72 3.47 5.41
CA LEU A 175 6.04 2.32 4.57
C LEU A 175 5.18 1.10 4.88
N SER A 176 5.01 0.75 6.16
CA SER A 176 4.23 -0.42 6.59
C SER A 176 2.78 -0.36 6.13
N VAL A 177 2.11 0.77 6.40
CA VAL A 177 0.69 0.95 6.08
C VAL A 177 0.48 1.04 4.57
N LYS A 178 1.40 1.69 3.84
CA LYS A 178 1.32 1.76 2.38
C LYS A 178 1.47 0.38 1.74
N LEU A 179 2.44 -0.39 2.22
CA LEU A 179 2.67 -1.75 1.76
C LEU A 179 1.45 -2.65 2.05
N ALA A 180 0.77 -2.46 3.18
CA ALA A 180 -0.43 -3.22 3.53
C ALA A 180 -1.58 -3.00 2.52
N ILE A 181 -1.81 -1.75 2.09
CA ILE A 181 -2.80 -1.44 1.05
C ILE A 181 -2.44 -2.13 -0.27
N TRP A 182 -1.18 -2.09 -0.68
CA TRP A 182 -0.76 -2.75 -1.92
C TRP A 182 -0.79 -4.28 -1.85
N GLU A 183 -0.48 -4.86 -0.69
CA GLU A 183 -0.63 -6.30 -0.44
C GLU A 183 -2.09 -6.73 -0.64
N VAL A 184 -3.06 -5.93 -0.17
CA VAL A 184 -4.49 -6.17 -0.38
C VAL A 184 -4.84 -6.06 -1.86
N ALA A 185 -4.39 -5.00 -2.53
CA ALA A 185 -4.67 -4.77 -3.95
C ALA A 185 -4.12 -5.90 -4.83
N LEU A 186 -2.91 -6.38 -4.53
CA LEU A 186 -2.28 -7.51 -5.21
C LEU A 186 -3.01 -8.81 -4.92
N ASP A 187 -3.41 -9.08 -3.68
CA ASP A 187 -4.18 -10.29 -3.35
C ASP A 187 -5.54 -10.30 -4.08
N ASN A 188 -6.20 -9.15 -4.19
CA ASN A 188 -7.44 -9.02 -4.98
C ASN A 188 -7.20 -9.29 -6.46
N PHE A 189 -6.07 -8.82 -7.01
CA PHE A 189 -5.70 -9.10 -8.39
C PHE A 189 -5.41 -10.60 -8.61
N VAL A 190 -4.65 -11.23 -7.71
CA VAL A 190 -4.36 -12.67 -7.73
C VAL A 190 -5.65 -13.48 -7.69
N ASP A 191 -6.57 -13.17 -6.77
CA ASP A 191 -7.88 -13.82 -6.67
C ASP A 191 -8.66 -13.71 -7.99
N SER A 192 -8.52 -12.59 -8.72
CA SER A 192 -9.21 -12.37 -10.01
C SER A 192 -8.67 -13.22 -11.17
N ILE A 193 -7.44 -13.73 -11.09
CA ILE A 193 -6.79 -14.55 -12.14
C ILE A 193 -6.58 -16.01 -11.72
N GLN A 194 -6.76 -16.36 -10.45
CA GLN A 194 -6.43 -17.68 -9.89
C GLN A 194 -7.18 -18.84 -10.58
N SER A 195 -8.40 -18.62 -11.11
CA SER A 195 -9.18 -19.66 -11.80
C SER A 195 -8.65 -20.00 -13.20
N ILE A 196 -7.74 -19.19 -13.76
CA ILE A 196 -7.27 -19.33 -15.14
C ILE A 196 -6.37 -20.58 -15.29
N PRO A 197 -5.32 -20.77 -14.47
CA PRO A 197 -4.53 -22.00 -14.48
C PRO A 197 -5.37 -23.27 -14.30
N GLU A 198 -6.37 -23.25 -13.42
CA GLU A 198 -7.26 -24.39 -13.17
C GLU A 198 -8.11 -24.73 -14.40
N THR A 199 -8.62 -23.70 -15.08
CA THR A 199 -9.39 -23.88 -16.31
C THR A 199 -8.51 -24.49 -17.42
N LEU A 200 -7.28 -23.99 -17.56
CA LEU A 200 -6.30 -24.51 -18.53
C LEU A 200 -5.92 -25.96 -18.23
N LYS A 201 -5.67 -26.31 -16.96
CA LYS A 201 -5.38 -27.70 -16.53
C LYS A 201 -6.49 -28.67 -16.93
N SER A 202 -7.76 -28.23 -16.90
CA SER A 202 -8.90 -29.05 -17.31
C SER A 202 -9.07 -29.20 -18.83
N GLY A 203 -8.17 -28.62 -19.64
CA GLY A 203 -8.25 -28.60 -21.11
C GLY A 203 -9.38 -27.71 -21.64
N LYS A 204 -10.06 -26.96 -20.77
CA LYS A 204 -11.16 -26.07 -21.16
C LYS A 204 -10.60 -24.76 -21.69
N ARG A 205 -11.28 -24.20 -22.69
CA ARG A 205 -10.96 -22.85 -23.19
C ARG A 205 -11.27 -21.82 -22.11
N VAL A 206 -10.29 -20.97 -21.82
CA VAL A 206 -10.48 -19.79 -20.97
C VAL A 206 -11.48 -18.86 -21.65
N LYS A 207 -12.58 -18.54 -20.96
CA LYS A 207 -13.65 -17.66 -21.45
C LYS A 207 -13.34 -16.18 -21.17
N LEU A 208 -12.15 -15.73 -21.56
CA LEU A 208 -11.79 -14.31 -21.50
C LEU A 208 -11.66 -13.78 -22.93
N SER A 209 -12.29 -12.64 -23.18
CA SER A 209 -12.11 -11.84 -24.38
C SER A 209 -10.72 -11.22 -24.41
N SER A 210 -10.24 -10.84 -25.60
CA SER A 210 -8.96 -10.14 -25.71
C SER A 210 -8.94 -8.80 -24.98
N ALA A 211 -10.11 -8.15 -24.85
CA ALA A 211 -10.23 -6.89 -24.12
C ALA A 211 -10.07 -7.12 -22.60
N GLU A 212 -10.71 -8.15 -22.04
CA GLU A 212 -10.57 -8.50 -20.62
C GLU A 212 -9.14 -8.89 -20.26
N VAL A 213 -8.45 -9.64 -21.14
CA VAL A 213 -7.02 -9.94 -20.92
C VAL A 213 -6.21 -8.65 -20.90
N MET A 214 -6.39 -7.76 -21.90
CA MET A 214 -5.68 -6.48 -21.96
C MET A 214 -5.94 -5.60 -20.72
N GLN A 215 -7.17 -5.59 -20.21
CA GLN A 215 -7.52 -4.91 -18.96
C GLN A 215 -6.72 -5.48 -17.79
N LYS A 216 -6.65 -6.81 -17.64
CA LYS A 216 -5.85 -7.45 -16.59
C LYS A 216 -4.36 -7.15 -16.71
N ILE A 217 -3.84 -7.08 -17.95
CA ILE A 217 -2.46 -6.63 -18.20
C ILE A 217 -2.27 -5.21 -17.66
N GLY A 218 -3.18 -4.28 -17.99
CA GLY A 218 -3.12 -2.89 -17.53
C GLY A 218 -3.23 -2.73 -16.01
N GLU A 219 -4.14 -3.47 -15.37
CA GLU A 219 -4.28 -3.54 -13.91
C GLU A 219 -2.96 -3.98 -13.26
N LEU A 220 -2.35 -5.07 -13.76
CA LEU A 220 -1.07 -5.57 -13.25
C LEU A 220 0.08 -4.58 -13.46
N PHE A 221 0.17 -3.93 -14.62
CA PHE A 221 1.19 -2.91 -14.86
C PHE A 221 1.04 -1.72 -13.92
N THR A 222 -0.20 -1.31 -13.63
CA THR A 222 -0.47 -0.22 -12.68
C THR A 222 -0.03 -0.61 -11.28
N LEU A 223 -0.39 -1.82 -10.81
CA LEU A 223 0.06 -2.33 -9.51
C LEU A 223 1.59 -2.42 -9.43
N ARG A 224 2.23 -3.00 -10.45
CA ARG A 224 3.69 -3.09 -10.54
C ARG A 224 4.34 -1.71 -10.56
N HIS A 225 3.77 -0.74 -11.27
CA HIS A 225 4.27 0.63 -11.30
C HIS A 225 4.17 1.28 -9.92
N CYS A 226 3.02 1.18 -9.23
CA CYS A 226 2.85 1.75 -7.89
C CYS A 226 3.80 1.13 -6.86
N ILE A 227 4.04 -0.17 -6.95
CA ILE A 227 4.95 -0.89 -6.04
C ILE A 227 6.43 -0.60 -6.39
N ASN A 228 6.80 -0.62 -7.67
CA ASN A 228 8.19 -0.41 -8.11
C ASN A 228 8.65 1.04 -8.07
N LEU A 229 7.79 2.03 -8.38
CA LEU A 229 8.17 3.46 -8.21
C LEU A 229 8.49 3.81 -6.76
N ARG A 230 8.12 2.94 -5.82
CA ARG A 230 8.44 3.08 -4.40
C ARG A 230 9.39 2.00 -3.90
N SER A 231 10.03 1.26 -4.81
CA SER A 231 11.22 0.46 -4.49
C SER A 231 12.42 1.36 -4.18
N ASP A 232 12.44 2.60 -4.68
CA ASP A 232 13.38 3.66 -4.24
C ASP A 232 13.17 4.02 -2.75
N LEU A 233 11.98 3.72 -2.21
CA LEU A 233 11.62 3.92 -0.79
C LEU A 233 12.19 2.81 0.12
N LEU A 234 12.84 1.78 -0.46
CA LEU A 234 13.56 0.73 0.26
C LEU A 234 15.03 1.02 0.42
N MET A 235 15.56 1.95 -0.37
CA MET A 235 16.86 2.54 -0.11
C MET A 235 16.70 3.48 1.09
N THR A 236 17.67 3.47 2.00
CA THR A 236 17.70 4.47 3.08
C THR A 236 17.58 5.85 2.46
N PRO A 237 16.55 6.65 2.80
CA PRO A 237 16.39 7.99 2.25
C PRO A 237 17.64 8.84 2.46
N ASP A 238 18.01 9.66 1.47
CA ASP A 238 19.19 10.56 1.53
C ASP A 238 19.18 11.46 2.77
N PHE A 239 18.00 11.76 3.31
CA PHE A 239 17.82 12.44 4.59
C PHE A 239 18.63 11.81 5.74
N TYR A 240 18.93 10.52 5.72
CA TYR A 240 19.68 9.88 6.80
C TYR A 240 21.19 9.85 6.59
N TRP A 241 21.71 10.28 5.44
CA TRP A 241 23.12 10.13 5.06
C TRP A 241 24.10 10.70 6.09
N ASP A 242 23.79 11.88 6.66
CA ASP A 242 24.59 12.54 7.70
C ASP A 242 24.01 12.33 9.12
N ARG A 243 23.03 11.44 9.28
CA ARG A 243 22.21 11.29 10.51
C ARG A 243 22.10 9.83 10.96
N GLU A 244 23.25 9.20 11.23
CA GLU A 244 23.33 7.78 11.61
C GLU A 244 22.40 7.36 12.77
N ASN A 245 22.17 8.24 13.75
CA ASN A 245 21.29 7.91 14.88
C ASN A 245 19.83 7.72 14.42
N LEU A 246 19.36 8.58 13.51
CA LEU A 246 18.01 8.48 12.94
C LEU A 246 17.90 7.29 11.98
N GLU A 247 18.95 7.02 11.21
CA GLU A 247 19.04 5.82 10.36
C GLU A 247 18.84 4.55 11.18
N LYS A 248 19.55 4.43 12.31
CA LYS A 248 19.42 3.27 13.22
C LYS A 248 18.00 3.09 13.75
N LEU A 249 17.27 4.18 14.01
CA LEU A 249 15.86 4.10 14.44
C LEU A 249 14.95 3.64 13.30
N TYR A 250 15.13 4.22 12.12
CA TYR A 250 14.39 3.85 10.91
C TYR A 250 14.60 2.38 10.56
N ASP A 251 15.85 1.93 10.44
CA ASP A 251 16.20 0.56 10.07
C ASP A 251 15.68 -0.47 11.06
N LYS A 252 15.84 -0.22 12.38
CA LYS A 252 15.29 -1.11 13.42
C LYS A 252 13.78 -1.21 13.33
N THR A 253 13.10 -0.12 12.98
CA THR A 253 11.64 -0.09 12.83
C THR A 253 11.21 -0.84 11.56
N CYS A 254 11.90 -0.63 10.44
CA CYS A 254 11.70 -1.39 9.20
C CYS A 254 11.93 -2.90 9.41
N GLN A 255 12.95 -3.26 10.18
CA GLN A 255 13.22 -4.66 10.56
C GLN A 255 12.09 -5.22 11.42
N PHE A 256 11.66 -4.49 12.45
CA PHE A 256 10.57 -4.89 13.33
C PHE A 256 9.26 -5.11 12.56
N LEU A 257 8.92 -4.21 11.64
CA LEU A 257 7.74 -4.28 10.78
C LEU A 257 7.91 -5.27 9.60
N SER A 258 9.08 -5.93 9.50
CA SER A 258 9.41 -6.91 8.46
C SER A 258 9.22 -6.38 7.04
N ILE A 259 9.48 -5.08 6.81
CA ILE A 259 9.22 -4.39 5.54
C ILE A 259 9.91 -5.11 4.37
N ASN A 260 11.22 -5.35 4.46
CA ASN A 260 11.98 -6.03 3.41
C ASN A 260 11.42 -7.42 3.06
N ARG A 261 11.02 -8.20 4.07
CA ARG A 261 10.45 -9.54 3.83
C ARG A 261 9.10 -9.43 3.10
N ARG A 262 8.24 -8.51 3.55
CA ARG A 262 6.92 -8.28 2.96
C ARG A 262 7.02 -7.82 1.51
N VAL A 263 7.93 -6.90 1.23
CA VAL A 263 8.22 -6.44 -0.14
C VAL A 263 8.68 -7.59 -1.04
N ASN A 264 9.59 -8.44 -0.56
CA ASN A 264 10.04 -9.59 -1.35
C ASN A 264 8.88 -10.52 -1.72
N VAL A 265 7.97 -10.81 -0.77
CA VAL A 265 6.77 -11.61 -1.04
C VAL A 265 5.86 -10.95 -2.06
N VAL A 266 5.67 -9.62 -1.98
CA VAL A 266 4.89 -8.85 -2.95
C VAL A 266 5.53 -8.93 -4.35
N ASN A 267 6.85 -8.77 -4.45
CA ASN A 267 7.58 -8.85 -5.71
C ASN A 267 7.50 -10.24 -6.35
N GLU A 268 7.64 -11.31 -5.56
CA GLU A 268 7.46 -12.69 -6.04
C GLU A 268 6.05 -12.91 -6.58
N LYS A 269 5.02 -12.45 -5.85
CA LYS A 269 3.62 -12.54 -6.31
C LYS A 269 3.37 -11.76 -7.60
N LEU A 270 3.93 -10.55 -7.73
CA LEU A 270 3.84 -9.75 -8.95
C LEU A 270 4.48 -10.47 -10.14
N GLU A 271 5.65 -11.08 -9.94
CA GLU A 271 6.35 -11.83 -10.96
C GLU A 271 5.53 -13.03 -11.44
N HIS A 272 4.95 -13.81 -10.51
CA HIS A 272 4.04 -14.90 -10.86
C HIS A 272 2.80 -14.43 -11.63
N CYS A 273 2.22 -13.29 -11.23
CA CYS A 273 1.12 -12.67 -11.96
C CYS A 273 1.51 -12.25 -13.38
N SER A 274 2.73 -11.71 -13.55
CA SER A 274 3.27 -11.31 -14.85
C SER A 274 3.39 -12.52 -15.78
N GLN A 275 4.01 -13.60 -15.28
CA GLN A 275 4.18 -14.83 -16.04
C GLN A 275 2.83 -15.43 -16.49
N LEU A 276 1.83 -15.44 -15.61
CA LEU A 276 0.49 -15.92 -15.97
C LEU A 276 -0.18 -15.03 -17.02
N THR A 277 -0.03 -13.70 -16.88
CA THR A 277 -0.59 -12.73 -17.81
C THR A 277 0.06 -12.83 -19.20
N ASP A 278 1.36 -13.08 -19.26
CA ASP A 278 2.09 -13.31 -20.51
C ASP A 278 1.64 -14.61 -21.20
N LEU A 279 1.38 -15.67 -20.44
CA LEU A 279 0.79 -16.91 -20.96
C LEU A 279 -0.61 -16.68 -21.55
N MET A 280 -1.44 -15.85 -20.90
CA MET A 280 -2.75 -15.48 -21.43
C MET A 280 -2.63 -14.71 -22.75
N ARG A 281 -1.66 -13.79 -22.83
CA ARG A 281 -1.38 -12.99 -24.03
C ARG A 281 -0.91 -13.86 -25.19
N SER A 282 0.01 -14.80 -24.96
CA SER A 282 0.50 -15.71 -26.01
C SER A 282 -0.61 -16.58 -26.58
N HIS A 283 -1.49 -17.11 -25.73
CA HIS A 283 -2.62 -17.92 -26.17
C HIS A 283 -3.65 -17.15 -27.02
N LEU A 284 -3.82 -15.84 -26.80
CA LEU A 284 -4.62 -14.99 -27.67
C LEU A 284 -3.94 -14.75 -29.02
N SER A 285 -2.62 -14.53 -29.03
CA SER A 285 -1.83 -14.33 -30.24
C SER A 285 -1.94 -15.53 -31.19
N GLU A 286 -1.85 -16.75 -30.67
CA GLU A 286 -2.03 -17.98 -31.45
C GLU A 286 -3.41 -18.04 -32.15
N LYS A 287 -4.49 -17.65 -31.46
CA LYS A 287 -5.84 -17.60 -32.06
C LYS A 287 -5.97 -16.55 -33.15
N HIS A 288 -5.22 -15.45 -33.06
CA HIS A 288 -5.18 -14.45 -34.12
C HIS A 288 -4.41 -14.98 -35.34
N SER A 289 -3.26 -15.61 -35.12
CA SER A 289 -2.46 -16.23 -36.18
C SER A 289 -3.26 -17.32 -36.94
N LEU A 290 -3.92 -18.22 -36.22
CA LEU A 290 -4.73 -19.29 -36.83
C LEU A 290 -5.92 -18.75 -37.65
N ARG A 291 -6.53 -17.63 -37.24
CA ARG A 291 -7.61 -17.01 -38.01
C ARG A 291 -7.10 -16.42 -39.32
N LEU A 292 -5.92 -15.80 -39.30
CA LEU A 292 -5.27 -15.28 -40.50
C LEU A 292 -4.90 -16.41 -41.45
N GLU A 293 -4.33 -17.49 -40.91
CA GLU A 293 -4.01 -18.70 -41.67
C GLU A 293 -5.25 -19.30 -42.35
N TRP A 294 -6.34 -19.48 -41.61
CA TRP A 294 -7.60 -19.96 -42.19
C TRP A 294 -8.18 -19.04 -43.26
N MET A 295 -8.05 -17.72 -43.10
CA MET A 295 -8.49 -16.76 -44.12
C MET A 295 -7.69 -16.94 -45.43
N ILE A 296 -6.38 -17.15 -45.34
CA ILE A 296 -5.52 -17.42 -46.51
C ILE A 296 -5.95 -18.73 -47.19
N VAL A 297 -6.16 -19.81 -46.42
CA VAL A 297 -6.58 -21.11 -46.97
C VAL A 297 -7.93 -21.01 -47.68
N ILE A 298 -8.89 -20.27 -47.12
CA ILE A 298 -10.21 -20.03 -47.73
C ILE A 298 -10.07 -19.24 -49.03
N LEU A 299 -9.26 -18.18 -49.05
CA LEU A 299 -9.03 -17.37 -50.25
C LEU A 299 -8.42 -18.20 -51.40
N ILE A 300 -7.42 -19.04 -51.11
CA ILE A 300 -6.82 -19.94 -52.10
C ILE A 300 -7.85 -20.97 -52.60
N THR A 301 -8.67 -21.52 -51.71
CA THR A 301 -9.70 -22.50 -52.07
C THR A 301 -10.74 -21.90 -53.01
N ILE A 302 -11.17 -20.66 -52.77
CA ILE A 302 -12.10 -19.93 -53.63
C ILE A 302 -11.49 -19.71 -55.02
N GLU A 303 -10.23 -19.30 -55.09
CA GLU A 303 -9.51 -19.08 -56.36
C GLU A 303 -9.47 -20.35 -57.21
N VAL A 304 -9.04 -21.46 -56.60
CA VAL A 304 -8.97 -22.77 -57.28
C VAL A 304 -10.35 -23.22 -57.76
N MET A 305 -11.41 -22.97 -56.99
CA MET A 305 -12.78 -23.30 -57.39
C MET A 305 -13.22 -22.50 -58.61
N PHE A 306 -12.90 -21.20 -58.70
CA PHE A 306 -13.19 -20.40 -59.89
C PHE A 306 -12.44 -20.90 -61.12
N GLU A 307 -11.16 -21.24 -60.97
CA GLU A 307 -10.34 -21.80 -62.05
C GLU A 307 -10.93 -23.12 -62.58
N LEU A 308 -11.36 -24.00 -61.67
CA LEU A 308 -12.00 -25.28 -62.03
C LEU A 308 -13.35 -25.09 -62.73
N VAL A 309 -14.19 -24.19 -62.24
CA VAL A 309 -15.48 -23.88 -62.88
C VAL A 309 -15.25 -23.35 -64.30
N ARG A 310 -14.26 -22.48 -64.49
CA ARG A 310 -13.88 -21.95 -65.80
C ARG A 310 -13.30 -23.00 -66.76
N MET A 311 -12.67 -24.05 -66.24
CA MET A 311 -12.21 -25.16 -67.08
C MET A 311 -13.35 -26.10 -67.51
N VAL A 312 -14.38 -26.25 -66.66
CA VAL A 312 -15.47 -27.21 -66.89
C VAL A 312 -16.62 -26.62 -67.70
N PHE A 313 -16.90 -25.32 -67.55
CA PHE A 313 -17.95 -24.58 -68.28
C PHE A 313 -17.36 -23.61 -69.28
#